data_AF-A0A1F2ZS95-F1
#
_entry.id   AF-A0A1F2ZS95-F1
#
_cell.length_a   1.000
_cell.length_b   1.000
_cell.length_c   1.000
_cell.angle_alpha   90.00
_cell.angle_beta   90.00
_cell.angle_gamma   90.00
#
_symmetry.space_group_name_H-M   'P 1'
#
loop_
_entity.id
_entity.type
_entity.pdbx_description
1 polymer ?
#
loop_
_entity_poly.entity_id
_entity_poly.type
_entity_poly.pdbx_seq_one_letter_code
_entity_poly.pdbx_strand_id
1 'polypeptide(L)' 'MNTKIASVLLIPLALSVSACGDTWGERAVTGGGIGAGTGLAVGALAGWPLVGPALVGAALGAGIGAATTPEKGN' A
#
# COMPACT_ATOMS: atom_id res chain seq x y z
N MET A 1 6.58 23.40 12.60
CA MET A 1 6.17 22.13 11.97
C MET A 1 6.61 21.00 12.90
N ASN A 2 5.67 20.31 13.54
CA ASN A 2 5.97 19.41 14.66
C ASN A 2 6.80 18.21 14.18
N THR A 3 7.92 17.92 14.87
CA THR A 3 8.79 16.77 14.63
C THR A 3 8.04 15.43 14.55
N LYS A 4 6.89 15.35 15.23
CA LYS A 4 5.98 14.19 15.19
C LYS A 4 5.39 13.92 13.81
N ILE A 5 5.03 14.98 13.07
CA ILE A 5 4.43 14.88 11.73
C ILE A 5 5.51 14.44 10.72
N ALA A 6 6.74 14.93 10.88
CA ALA A 6 7.87 14.52 10.05
C ALA A 6 8.12 13.01 10.17
N SER A 7 8.11 12.46 11.38
CA SER A 7 8.32 11.02 11.59
C SER A 7 7.21 10.16 10.96
N VAL A 8 5.93 10.59 11.06
CA VAL A 8 4.79 9.89 10.45
C VAL A 8 4.85 9.86 8.92
N LEU A 9 5.43 10.87 8.28
CA LEU A 9 5.60 10.91 6.82
C LEU A 9 6.90 10.25 6.34
N LEU A 10 7.98 10.35 7.11
CA LEU A 10 9.30 9.79 6.76
C LEU A 10 9.33 8.26 6.80
N ILE A 11 8.61 7.64 7.74
CA ILE A 11 8.54 6.18 7.89
C ILE A 11 7.92 5.51 6.66
N PRO A 12 6.71 5.88 6.19
CA PRO A 12 6.12 5.28 5.00
C PRO A 12 6.91 5.62 3.74
N LEU A 13 7.58 6.77 3.65
CA LEU A 13 8.48 7.08 2.53
C LEU A 13 9.69 6.14 2.50
N ALA A 14 10.35 5.93 3.65
CA ALA A 14 11.47 4.99 3.75
C ALA A 14 11.04 3.54 3.46
N LEU A 15 9.85 3.14 3.93
CA LEU A 15 9.27 1.84 3.61
C LEU A 15 8.86 1.74 2.14
N SER A 16 8.39 2.81 1.50
CA SER A 16 8.05 2.83 0.07
C SER A 16 9.28 2.67 -0.82
N VAL A 17 10.42 3.26 -0.40
CA VAL A 17 11.70 3.10 -1.09
C VAL A 17 12.25 1.68 -0.89
N SER A 18 12.13 1.12 0.32
CA SER A 18 12.44 -0.29 0.61
C SER A 18 11.53 -1.29 -0.10
N ALA A 19 10.27 -0.89 -0.33
CA ALA A 19 9.23 -1.68 -0.97
C ALA A 19 9.27 -1.60 -2.50
N CYS A 20 10.20 -0.83 -3.07
CA CYS A 20 10.64 -0.98 -4.46
C CYS A 20 11.40 -2.32 -4.65
N GLY A 21 10.90 -3.40 -4.06
CA GLY A 21 11.39 -4.74 -4.33
C GLY A 21 11.21 -5.04 -5.81
N ASP A 22 12.27 -5.59 -6.41
CA ASP A 22 12.27 -6.05 -7.80
C ASP A 22 11.43 -7.33 -7.99
N THR A 23 10.91 -7.92 -6.91
CA THR A 23 10.22 -9.20 -6.93
C THR A 23 8.71 -9.04 -6.84
N TRP A 24 8.01 -9.98 -7.48
CA TRP A 24 6.56 -10.02 -7.57
C TRP A 24 5.87 -10.03 -6.20
N GLY A 25 6.41 -10.79 -5.25
CA GLY A 25 5.86 -10.91 -3.90
C GLY A 25 5.97 -9.63 -3.08
N GLU A 26 7.11 -8.94 -3.13
CA GLU A 26 7.33 -7.73 -2.33
C GLU A 26 6.44 -6.57 -2.79
N ARG A 27 6.24 -6.44 -4.12
CA ARG A 27 5.32 -5.45 -4.69
C ARG A 27 3.86 -5.79 -4.43
N ALA A 28 3.48 -7.07 -4.48
CA ALA A 28 2.12 -7.49 -4.16
C ALA A 28 1.78 -7.25 -2.68
N VAL A 29 2.67 -7.62 -1.75
CA VAL A 29 2.44 -7.41 -0.31
C VAL A 29 2.40 -5.92 0.02
N THR A 30 3.28 -5.12 -0.56
CA THR A 30 3.29 -3.65 -0.40
C THR A 30 2.03 -3.01 -0.95
N GLY A 31 1.68 -3.32 -2.20
CA GLY A 31 0.48 -2.79 -2.84
C GLY A 31 -0.77 -3.16 -2.05
N GLY A 32 -0.81 -4.39 -1.51
CA GLY A 32 -1.89 -4.84 -0.63
C GLY A 32 -1.94 -4.10 0.70
N GLY A 33 -0.79 -3.85 1.34
CA GLY A 33 -0.72 -3.09 2.58
C GLY A 33 -1.18 -1.63 2.42
N ILE A 34 -0.71 -0.96 1.37
CA ILE A 34 -1.12 0.42 1.07
C ILE A 34 -2.59 0.47 0.67
N GLY A 35 -3.03 -0.43 -0.22
CA GLY A 35 -4.42 -0.53 -0.62
C GLY A 35 -5.36 -0.80 0.55
N ALA A 36 -4.96 -1.64 1.51
CA ALA A 36 -5.70 -1.86 2.75
C ALA A 36 -5.81 -0.57 3.59
N GLY A 37 -4.69 0.12 3.80
CA GLY A 37 -4.64 1.36 4.57
C GLY A 37 -5.49 2.47 3.94
N THR A 38 -5.40 2.65 2.62
CA THR A 38 -6.22 3.59 1.87
C THR A 38 -7.69 3.21 1.91
N GLY A 39 -8.01 1.92 1.74
CA GLY A 39 -9.36 1.39 1.84
C GLY A 39 -9.99 1.62 3.21
N LEU A 40 -9.21 1.44 4.30
CA LEU A 40 -9.65 1.78 5.66
C LEU A 40 -9.89 3.27 5.83
N ALA A 41 -8.97 4.12 5.36
CA ALA A 41 -9.11 5.57 5.48
C ALA A 41 -10.35 6.09 4.74
N VAL A 42 -10.56 5.66 3.49
CA VAL A 42 -11.73 6.04 2.70
C VAL A 42 -13.01 5.43 3.27
N GLY A 43 -12.98 4.17 3.69
CA GLY A 43 -14.10 3.49 4.34
C GLY A 43 -14.56 4.18 5.62
N ALA A 44 -13.61 4.64 6.43
CA ALA A 44 -13.87 5.39 7.66
C ALA A 44 -14.51 6.76 7.37
N LEU A 45 -14.02 7.46 6.33
CA LEU A 45 -14.60 8.73 5.90
C LEU A 45 -16.00 8.58 5.30
N ALA A 46 -16.25 7.48 4.59
CA ALA A 46 -17.54 7.17 3.97
C ALA A 46 -18.59 6.60 4.95
N GLY A 47 -18.20 6.30 6.20
CA GLY A 47 -19.09 5.67 7.19
C GLY A 47 -19.47 4.23 6.85
N TRP A 48 -18.69 3.56 5.99
CA TRP A 48 -18.91 2.18 5.56
C TRP A 48 -18.20 1.18 6.48
N PRO A 49 -18.65 -0.09 6.51
CA PRO A 49 -18.00 -1.14 7.29
C PRO A 49 -16.55 -1.32 6.82
N LEU A 50 -15.59 -0.96 7.67
CA LEU A 50 -14.16 -0.80 7.37
C LEU A 50 -13.51 -2.03 6.72
N VAL A 51 -13.98 -3.22 7.06
CA VAL A 51 -13.43 -4.48 6.54
C VAL A 51 -13.61 -4.61 5.03
N GLY A 52 -14.75 -4.19 4.48
CA GLY A 52 -15.02 -4.26 3.04
C GLY A 52 -14.02 -3.47 2.19
N PRO A 53 -13.92 -2.13 2.36
CA PRO A 53 -13.02 -1.31 1.56
C PRO A 53 -11.56 -1.60 1.85
N ALA A 54 -11.20 -2.05 3.06
CA ALA A 54 -9.85 -2.53 3.36
C ALA A 54 -9.48 -3.76 2.54
N LEU A 55 -10.35 -4.77 2.49
CA LEU A 55 -10.09 -6.00 1.74
C LEU A 55 -10.09 -5.74 0.23
N VAL A 56 -11.01 -4.91 -0.26
CA VAL A 56 -11.05 -4.50 -1.69
C VAL A 56 -9.78 -3.74 -2.05
N GLY A 57 -9.39 -2.76 -1.23
CA GLY A 57 -8.16 -2.01 -1.43
C GLY A 57 -6.93 -2.90 -1.37
N ALA A 58 -6.87 -3.86 -0.44
CA ALA A 58 -5.77 -4.82 -0.32
C ALA A 58 -5.67 -5.73 -1.55
N ALA A 59 -6.79 -6.29 -2.00
CA ALA A 59 -6.82 -7.19 -3.15
C ALA A 59 -6.44 -6.46 -4.44
N LEU A 60 -7.00 -5.26 -4.67
CA LEU A 60 -6.66 -4.44 -5.82
C LEU A 60 -5.20 -4.00 -5.76
N GLY A 61 -4.75 -3.44 -4.64
CA GLY A 61 -3.38 -2.99 -4.47
C GLY A 61 -2.35 -4.11 -4.64
N ALA A 62 -2.63 -5.31 -4.11
CA ALA A 62 -1.77 -6.47 -4.29
C ALA A 62 -1.75 -6.96 -5.74
N GLY A 63 -2.91 -7.01 -6.40
CA GLY A 63 -3.01 -7.40 -7.81
C GLY A 63 -2.29 -6.42 -8.73
N ILE A 64 -2.42 -5.12 -8.50
CA ILE A 64 -1.74 -4.09 -9.29
C ILE A 64 -0.23 -4.15 -9.06
N GLY A 65 0.23 -4.32 -7.82
CA GLY A 65 1.64 -4.47 -7.48
C GLY A 65 2.28 -5.73 -8.10
N ALA A 66 1.55 -6.83 -8.09
CA ALA A 66 1.89 -8.06 -8.81
C ALA A 66 1.99 -7.83 -10.33
N ALA A 67 0.98 -7.17 -10.93
CA ALA A 67 0.88 -6.97 -12.38
C ALA A 67 1.90 -5.95 -12.94
N THR A 68 2.33 -4.97 -12.13
CA THR A 68 3.33 -3.96 -12.51
C THR A 68 4.74 -4.32 -12.09
N THR A 69 4.96 -5.55 -11.61
CA THR A 69 6.31 -6.03 -11.36
C THR A 69 7.07 -6.09 -12.69
N PRO A 70 8.25 -5.45 -12.80
CA PRO A 70 9.03 -5.53 -14.02
C PRO A 70 9.41 -6.98 -14.28
N GLU A 71 8.93 -7.54 -15.38
CA GLU A 71 9.48 -8.77 -15.93
C GLU A 71 10.94 -8.46 -16.28
N LYS A 72 11.90 -9.13 -15.63
CA LYS A 72 13.28 -9.15 -16.13
C LYS A 72 13.23 -9.89 -17.46
N GLY A 73 12.92 -9.15 -18.52
CA GLY A 73 12.90 -9.61 -19.89
C GLY A 73 14.30 -10.08 -20.27
N ASN A 74 14.35 -11.34 -20.70
CA ASN A 74 15.43 -11.90 -21.50
C ASN A 74 15.27 -11.42 -22.95
#